data_AF-A0A350UFD0-F1
#
_entry.id   AF-A0A350UFD0-F1
#
_cell.length_a   1.000
_cell.length_b   1.000
_cell.length_c   1.000
_cell.angle_alpha   90.00
_cell.angle_beta   90.00
_cell.angle_gamma   90.00
#
_symmetry.space_group_name_H-M   'P 1'
#
loop_
_entity.id
_entity.type
_entity.pdbx_description
1 polymer ?
#
loop_
_entity_poly.entity_id
_entity_poly.type
_entity_poly.pdbx_seq_one_letter_code
_entity_poly.pdbx_strand_id
1 'polypeptide(L)'
;MAAGLALLLLAPAADYAYKAGGGEACARCHEIAPQVEAWQMSAHRNVRCDQCHDSTMMTNLRRVGTHWTGEVPARPRMRQADVLAITERCRSCHQQEYAQWRNGPHSVTFEALFLDKKHNSERILMDDCFRCHGMHFEGGIGDLIQPVNREGPWALVREELKDVPALPCLSCHSMHAAGGPLKGHVRKAGISRKEEIARPSLAMFDRRSMAPIALRDLPLPEVLEGERRVKMSPDARQGLCYQCHAPLAGGQIKTGDDRTPMGVHEGLSCLACHDHHRGTTRTSCSTCHPRLSNCGLDVETMDTTFASKESKHNIHWVKCADCHPKGVPPKRGVGISSRRPVP
;
A
#
# COMPACT_ATOMS: atom_id res chain seq x y z
N MET A 1 -51.05 -10.18 -21.07
CA MET A 1 -50.49 -8.85 -20.69
C MET A 1 -50.36 -8.65 -19.18
N ALA A 2 -51.36 -9.02 -18.36
CA ALA A 2 -51.29 -8.84 -16.91
C ALA A 2 -50.11 -9.58 -16.21
N ALA A 3 -49.75 -10.78 -16.65
CA ALA A 3 -48.63 -11.53 -16.08
C ALA A 3 -47.25 -10.89 -16.37
N GLY A 4 -47.08 -10.25 -17.54
CA GLY A 4 -45.85 -9.54 -17.90
C GLY A 4 -45.67 -8.24 -17.11
N LEU A 5 -46.77 -7.53 -16.84
CA LEU A 5 -46.78 -6.34 -15.99
C LEU A 5 -46.50 -6.67 -14.51
N ALA A 6 -47.00 -7.81 -14.02
CA ALA A 6 -46.71 -8.28 -12.66
C ALA A 6 -45.21 -8.62 -12.47
N LEU A 7 -44.60 -9.32 -13.43
CA LEU A 7 -43.16 -9.61 -13.43
C LEU A 7 -42.29 -8.34 -13.51
N LEU A 8 -42.73 -7.34 -14.29
CA LEU A 8 -42.05 -6.04 -14.40
C LEU A 8 -42.07 -5.21 -13.11
N LEU A 9 -43.09 -5.37 -12.26
CA LEU A 9 -43.19 -4.68 -10.96
C LEU A 9 -42.54 -5.47 -9.81
N LEU A 10 -42.55 -6.80 -9.89
CA LEU A 10 -41.96 -7.68 -8.87
C LEU A 10 -40.43 -7.61 -8.85
N ALA A 11 -39.77 -7.48 -10.01
CA ALA A 11 -38.31 -7.44 -10.06
C ALA A 11 -37.71 -6.18 -9.40
N PRO A 12 -38.19 -4.94 -9.67
CA PRO A 12 -37.76 -3.75 -8.93
C PRO A 12 -38.10 -3.81 -7.44
N ALA A 13 -39.26 -4.36 -7.08
CA ALA A 13 -39.64 -4.52 -5.67
C ALA A 13 -38.75 -5.52 -4.93
N ALA A 14 -38.36 -6.62 -5.58
CA ALA A 14 -37.43 -7.60 -5.04
C ALA A 14 -36.01 -7.04 -4.91
N ASP A 15 -35.53 -6.28 -5.92
CA ASP A 15 -34.23 -5.58 -5.85
C ASP A 15 -34.22 -4.52 -4.74
N TYR A 16 -35.31 -3.76 -4.59
CA TYR A 16 -35.48 -2.81 -3.49
C TYR A 16 -35.48 -3.53 -2.14
N ALA A 17 -36.25 -4.60 -1.97
CA ALA A 17 -36.29 -5.38 -0.73
C ALA A 17 -34.91 -5.99 -0.38
N TYR A 18 -34.19 -6.49 -1.38
CA TYR A 18 -32.82 -7.00 -1.23
C TYR A 18 -31.86 -5.91 -0.76
N LYS A 19 -31.91 -4.71 -1.38
CA LYS A 19 -31.06 -3.56 -1.00
C LYS A 19 -31.46 -2.96 0.36
N ALA A 20 -32.75 -2.97 0.68
CA ALA A 20 -33.30 -2.50 1.94
C ALA A 20 -32.90 -3.40 3.11
N GLY A 21 -32.77 -4.72 2.86
CA GLY A 21 -32.21 -5.68 3.83
C GLY A 21 -30.72 -5.49 4.13
N GLY A 22 -30.02 -4.60 3.41
CA GLY A 22 -28.63 -4.23 3.70
C GLY A 22 -27.69 -5.45 3.78
N GLY A 23 -26.87 -5.49 4.83
CA GLY A 23 -25.94 -6.60 5.05
C GLY A 23 -26.62 -7.94 5.38
N GLU A 24 -27.85 -7.94 5.91
CA GLU A 24 -28.57 -9.16 6.26
C GLU A 24 -28.97 -9.96 5.01
N ALA A 25 -29.28 -9.28 3.91
CA ALA A 25 -29.55 -9.94 2.63
C ALA A 25 -28.31 -10.67 2.10
N CYS A 26 -27.13 -10.06 2.26
CA CYS A 26 -25.85 -10.67 1.89
C CYS A 26 -25.47 -11.85 2.79
N ALA A 27 -25.76 -11.76 4.09
CA ALA A 27 -25.46 -12.80 5.07
C ALA A 27 -26.25 -14.10 4.83
N ARG A 28 -27.32 -14.07 4.04
CA ARG A 28 -28.10 -15.26 3.67
C ARG A 28 -27.39 -16.17 2.68
N CYS A 29 -26.38 -15.65 1.96
CA CYS A 29 -25.52 -16.46 1.11
C CYS A 29 -24.42 -17.08 1.98
N HIS A 30 -24.34 -18.41 2.02
CA HIS A 30 -23.39 -19.12 2.89
C HIS A 30 -21.92 -18.86 2.48
N GLU A 31 -21.67 -18.52 1.22
CA GLU A 31 -20.34 -18.22 0.69
C GLU A 31 -19.81 -16.85 1.17
N ILE A 32 -20.73 -15.93 1.51
CA ILE A 32 -20.40 -14.56 1.92
C ILE A 32 -20.64 -14.32 3.41
N ALA A 33 -21.42 -15.17 4.09
CA ALA A 33 -21.70 -15.06 5.52
C ALA A 33 -20.44 -14.81 6.39
N PRO A 34 -19.30 -15.56 6.22
CA PRO A 34 -18.10 -15.28 7.00
C PRO A 34 -17.51 -13.87 6.79
N GLN A 35 -17.68 -13.32 5.58
CA GLN A 35 -17.23 -11.96 5.26
C GLN A 35 -18.15 -10.90 5.90
N VAL A 36 -19.45 -11.18 6.01
CA VAL A 36 -20.38 -10.29 6.71
C VAL A 36 -20.12 -10.29 8.22
N GLU A 37 -19.83 -11.44 8.81
CA GLU A 37 -19.43 -11.54 10.22
C GLU A 37 -18.15 -10.73 10.50
N ALA A 38 -17.13 -10.86 9.63
CA ALA A 38 -15.93 -10.04 9.71
C ALA A 38 -16.23 -8.54 9.59
N TRP A 39 -17.12 -8.16 8.66
CA TRP A 39 -17.56 -6.77 8.47
C TRP A 39 -18.20 -6.17 9.73
N GLN A 40 -19.06 -6.93 10.42
CA GLN A 40 -19.73 -6.49 11.64
C GLN A 40 -18.75 -6.14 12.77
N MET A 41 -17.55 -6.73 12.76
CA MET A 41 -16.49 -6.45 13.72
C MET A 41 -15.47 -5.41 13.22
N SER A 42 -15.62 -4.92 12.00
CA SER A 42 -14.65 -4.03 11.36
C SER A 42 -14.80 -2.57 11.78
N ALA A 43 -13.79 -1.76 11.46
CA ALA A 43 -13.84 -0.31 11.58
C ALA A 43 -14.92 0.32 10.66
N HIS A 44 -15.33 -0.38 9.61
CA HIS A 44 -16.28 0.10 8.61
C HIS A 44 -17.71 -0.45 8.81
N ARG A 45 -17.99 -1.18 9.90
CA ARG A 45 -19.28 -1.84 10.15
C ARG A 45 -20.55 -0.98 10.01
N ASN A 46 -20.41 0.35 10.10
CA ASN A 46 -21.52 1.31 9.93
C ASN A 46 -21.71 1.79 8.48
N VAL A 47 -20.88 1.32 7.54
CA VAL A 47 -21.01 1.57 6.10
C VAL A 47 -21.86 0.44 5.49
N ARG A 48 -22.76 0.78 4.56
CA ARG A 48 -23.58 -0.24 3.87
C ARG A 48 -22.72 -0.96 2.82
N CYS A 49 -22.89 -2.28 2.68
CA CYS A 49 -22.08 -3.09 1.78
C CYS A 49 -22.11 -2.61 0.31
N ASP A 50 -23.26 -2.11 -0.16
CA ASP A 50 -23.47 -1.61 -1.54
C ASP A 50 -22.82 -0.23 -1.81
N GLN A 51 -22.35 0.46 -0.77
CA GLN A 51 -21.51 1.65 -0.96
C GLN A 51 -20.14 1.25 -1.51
N CYS A 52 -19.66 0.05 -1.20
CA CYS A 52 -18.38 -0.48 -1.67
C CYS A 52 -18.53 -1.52 -2.79
N HIS A 53 -19.47 -2.45 -2.66
CA HIS A 53 -19.67 -3.55 -3.60
C HIS A 53 -20.79 -3.28 -4.60
N ASP A 54 -20.64 -3.74 -5.84
CA ASP A 54 -21.74 -3.70 -6.79
C ASP A 54 -22.84 -4.71 -6.46
N SER A 55 -24.07 -4.21 -6.40
CA SER A 55 -25.29 -4.96 -6.10
C SER A 55 -26.45 -4.55 -7.01
N THR A 56 -26.17 -4.22 -8.28
CA THR A 56 -27.24 -4.02 -9.26
C THR A 56 -28.07 -5.30 -9.49
N MET A 57 -29.32 -5.13 -9.93
CA MET A 57 -30.22 -6.24 -10.26
C MET A 57 -29.58 -7.20 -11.28
N MET A 58 -28.87 -6.67 -12.29
CA MET A 58 -28.19 -7.49 -13.30
C MET A 58 -27.08 -8.36 -12.68
N THR A 59 -26.25 -7.76 -11.81
CA THR A 59 -25.20 -8.48 -11.09
C THR A 59 -25.78 -9.56 -10.18
N ASN A 60 -26.89 -9.27 -9.49
CA ASN A 60 -27.57 -10.25 -8.63
C ASN A 60 -28.21 -11.39 -9.43
N LEU A 61 -28.88 -11.08 -10.55
CA LEU A 61 -29.45 -12.10 -11.46
C LEU A 61 -28.36 -13.01 -12.02
N ARG A 62 -27.21 -12.45 -12.42
CA ARG A 62 -26.05 -13.24 -12.87
C ARG A 62 -25.56 -14.19 -11.78
N ARG A 63 -25.46 -13.72 -10.53
CA ARG A 63 -25.06 -14.57 -9.39
C ARG A 63 -26.05 -15.72 -9.18
N VAL A 64 -27.35 -15.46 -9.21
CA VAL A 64 -28.37 -16.52 -9.13
C VAL A 64 -28.24 -17.51 -10.29
N GLY A 65 -28.03 -17.00 -11.51
CA GLY A 65 -27.76 -17.82 -12.69
C GLY A 65 -26.57 -18.76 -12.49
N THR A 66 -25.43 -18.27 -11.98
CA THR A 66 -24.24 -19.10 -11.71
C THR A 66 -24.49 -20.18 -10.66
N HIS A 67 -25.38 -19.95 -9.68
CA HIS A 67 -25.77 -20.97 -8.71
C HIS A 67 -26.68 -22.01 -9.36
N TRP A 68 -27.60 -21.58 -10.21
CA TRP A 68 -28.50 -22.46 -10.94
C TRP A 68 -27.76 -23.38 -11.92
N THR A 69 -26.71 -22.87 -12.58
CA THR A 69 -25.90 -23.65 -13.53
C THR A 69 -24.81 -24.49 -12.88
N GLY A 70 -24.60 -24.35 -11.56
CA GLY A 70 -23.54 -25.06 -10.84
C GLY A 70 -22.13 -24.52 -11.11
N GLU A 71 -21.99 -23.34 -11.71
CA GLU A 71 -20.72 -22.69 -12.04
C GLU A 71 -20.16 -21.83 -10.88
N VAL A 72 -20.61 -22.09 -9.65
CA VAL A 72 -20.17 -21.34 -8.48
C VAL A 72 -18.70 -21.69 -8.17
N PRO A 73 -17.79 -20.71 -8.10
CA PRO A 73 -16.42 -20.97 -7.71
C PRO A 73 -16.36 -21.54 -6.29
N ALA A 74 -15.52 -22.56 -6.08
CA ALA A 74 -15.31 -23.16 -4.76
C ALA A 74 -14.87 -22.14 -3.68
N ARG A 75 -14.28 -21.02 -4.09
CA ARG A 75 -14.01 -19.86 -3.24
C ARG A 75 -14.40 -18.58 -3.98
N PRO A 76 -15.40 -17.82 -3.50
CA PRO A 76 -15.69 -16.51 -4.08
C PRO A 76 -14.49 -15.59 -3.87
N ARG A 77 -14.05 -14.95 -4.95
CA ARG A 77 -12.95 -13.97 -4.92
C ARG A 77 -13.38 -12.70 -5.63
N MET A 78 -12.86 -11.57 -5.16
CA MET A 78 -13.02 -10.31 -5.89
C MET A 78 -12.13 -10.35 -7.14
N ARG A 79 -12.70 -9.94 -8.27
CA ARG A 79 -11.94 -9.72 -9.50
C ARG A 79 -11.13 -8.44 -9.38
N GLN A 80 -10.11 -8.29 -10.23
CA GLN A 80 -9.33 -7.07 -10.26
C GLN A 80 -10.22 -5.84 -10.51
N ALA A 81 -11.16 -5.95 -11.44
CA ALA A 81 -12.11 -4.90 -11.76
C ALA A 81 -12.95 -4.49 -10.54
N ASP A 82 -13.34 -5.45 -9.69
CA ASP A 82 -14.13 -5.17 -8.48
C ASP A 82 -13.26 -4.41 -7.45
N VAL A 83 -11.99 -4.79 -7.30
CA VAL A 83 -11.02 -4.10 -6.42
C VAL A 83 -10.77 -2.66 -6.86
N LEU A 84 -10.63 -2.44 -8.17
CA LEU A 84 -10.44 -1.10 -8.74
C LEU A 84 -11.69 -0.23 -8.56
N ALA A 85 -12.88 -0.81 -8.76
CA ALA A 85 -14.14 -0.11 -8.50
C ALA A 85 -14.30 0.28 -7.03
N ILE A 86 -13.88 -0.58 -6.09
CA ILE A 86 -13.83 -0.25 -4.66
C ILE A 86 -12.84 0.88 -4.39
N THR A 87 -11.66 0.84 -5.01
CA THR A 87 -10.62 1.86 -4.85
C THR A 87 -11.15 3.25 -5.23
N GLU A 88 -11.94 3.37 -6.30
CA GLU A 88 -12.57 4.65 -6.65
C GLU A 88 -13.62 5.08 -5.61
N ARG A 89 -14.42 4.13 -5.09
CA ARG A 89 -15.43 4.41 -4.06
C ARG A 89 -14.83 4.91 -2.75
N CYS A 90 -13.59 4.51 -2.41
CA CYS A 90 -12.88 5.01 -1.24
C CYS A 90 -12.80 6.54 -1.22
N ARG A 91 -12.64 7.19 -2.40
CA ARG A 91 -12.57 8.65 -2.53
C ARG A 91 -13.78 9.37 -1.92
N SER A 92 -14.96 8.75 -1.90
CA SER A 92 -16.17 9.40 -1.33
C SER A 92 -15.99 9.84 0.13
N CYS A 93 -15.21 9.07 0.90
CA CYS A 93 -14.94 9.33 2.32
C CYS A 93 -13.46 9.68 2.58
N HIS A 94 -12.53 9.05 1.88
CA HIS A 94 -11.07 9.19 2.02
C HIS A 94 -10.48 10.07 0.91
N GLN A 95 -11.01 11.28 0.76
CA GLN A 95 -10.64 12.20 -0.33
C GLN A 95 -9.15 12.56 -0.30
N GLN A 96 -8.61 12.84 0.88
CA GLN A 96 -7.23 13.26 1.05
C GLN A 96 -6.27 12.11 0.80
N GLU A 97 -6.52 10.93 1.38
CA GLU A 97 -5.68 9.74 1.23
C GLU A 97 -5.69 9.27 -0.23
N TYR A 98 -6.86 9.24 -0.87
CA TYR A 98 -6.98 8.92 -2.29
C TYR A 98 -6.18 9.91 -3.15
N ALA A 99 -6.33 11.22 -2.92
CA ALA A 99 -5.59 12.22 -3.67
C ALA A 99 -4.07 12.14 -3.44
N GLN A 100 -3.62 11.82 -2.23
CA GLN A 100 -2.21 11.59 -1.92
C GLN A 100 -1.67 10.35 -2.62
N TRP A 101 -2.39 9.23 -2.55
CA TRP A 101 -2.03 7.99 -3.24
C TRP A 101 -1.97 8.18 -4.75
N ARG A 102 -3.00 8.80 -5.34
CA ARG A 102 -3.11 9.04 -6.79
C ARG A 102 -2.03 9.98 -7.34
N ASN A 103 -1.51 10.88 -6.50
CA ASN A 103 -0.40 11.77 -6.85
C ASN A 103 0.96 11.26 -6.34
N GLY A 104 1.00 10.05 -5.80
CA GLY A 104 2.19 9.40 -5.25
C GLY A 104 2.71 8.29 -6.15
N PRO A 105 3.89 7.75 -5.85
CA PRO A 105 4.48 6.65 -6.63
C PRO A 105 3.71 5.33 -6.46
N HIS A 106 2.87 5.19 -5.44
CA HIS A 106 2.08 3.98 -5.21
C HIS A 106 0.83 3.87 -6.07
N SER A 107 0.46 4.89 -6.87
CA SER A 107 -0.54 4.73 -7.93
C SER A 107 0.10 4.46 -9.31
N VAL A 108 1.33 3.94 -9.33
CA VAL A 108 2.04 3.55 -10.55
C VAL A 108 1.19 2.59 -11.40
N THR A 109 1.25 2.78 -12.71
CA THR A 109 0.43 2.03 -13.67
C THR A 109 1.10 0.74 -14.13
N PHE A 110 0.33 -0.17 -14.72
CA PHE A 110 0.90 -1.36 -15.35
C PHE A 110 1.89 -1.01 -16.46
N GLU A 111 1.61 0.01 -17.27
CA GLU A 111 2.55 0.46 -18.31
C GLU A 111 3.91 0.86 -17.71
N ALA A 112 3.88 1.73 -16.70
CA ALA A 112 5.10 2.26 -16.10
C ALA A 112 5.97 1.18 -15.43
N LEU A 113 5.35 0.13 -14.89
CA LEU A 113 6.08 -0.99 -14.28
C LEU A 113 6.55 -2.03 -15.29
N PHE A 114 5.69 -2.41 -16.23
CA PHE A 114 5.92 -3.60 -17.06
C PHE A 114 6.46 -3.26 -18.45
N LEU A 115 6.39 -2.02 -18.92
CA LEU A 115 7.02 -1.59 -20.18
C LEU A 115 8.37 -0.86 -19.97
N ASP A 116 8.95 -0.90 -18.78
CA ASP A 116 10.28 -0.32 -18.53
C ASP A 116 11.35 -1.10 -19.31
N LYS A 117 11.86 -0.47 -20.38
CA LYS A 117 12.84 -1.09 -21.29
C LYS A 117 14.14 -1.46 -20.59
N LYS A 118 14.59 -0.63 -19.64
CA LYS A 118 15.85 -0.88 -18.94
C LYS A 118 15.70 -2.12 -18.08
N HIS A 119 14.69 -2.14 -17.21
CA HIS A 119 14.40 -3.28 -16.35
C HIS A 119 14.23 -4.57 -17.15
N ASN A 120 13.37 -4.55 -18.17
CA ASN A 120 13.03 -5.77 -18.91
C ASN A 120 14.21 -6.31 -19.74
N SER A 121 15.14 -5.45 -20.17
CA SER A 121 16.38 -5.90 -20.83
C SER A 121 17.35 -6.58 -19.86
N GLU A 122 17.33 -6.19 -18.59
CA GLU A 122 18.22 -6.72 -17.55
C GLU A 122 17.63 -7.97 -16.87
N ARG A 123 16.30 -8.05 -16.76
CA ARG A 123 15.57 -9.13 -16.08
C ARG A 123 14.35 -9.58 -16.87
N ILE A 124 14.19 -10.90 -16.97
CA ILE A 124 12.98 -11.48 -17.52
C ILE A 124 11.81 -11.27 -16.55
N LEU A 125 10.66 -10.86 -17.08
CA LEU A 125 9.44 -10.73 -16.31
C LEU A 125 8.87 -12.11 -15.99
N MET A 126 8.28 -12.27 -14.80
CA MET A 126 7.78 -13.53 -14.30
C MET A 126 6.56 -13.34 -13.40
N ASP A 127 5.79 -14.41 -13.15
CA ASP A 127 4.59 -14.36 -12.30
C ASP A 127 4.86 -13.83 -10.89
N ASP A 128 6.08 -14.05 -10.36
CA ASP A 128 6.46 -13.56 -9.03
C ASP A 128 6.48 -12.02 -8.94
N CYS A 129 6.58 -11.31 -10.08
CA CYS A 129 6.41 -9.86 -10.14
C CYS A 129 5.05 -9.44 -9.54
N PHE A 130 4.00 -10.24 -9.74
CA PHE A 130 2.66 -9.94 -9.21
C PHE A 130 2.52 -10.11 -7.70
N ARG A 131 3.54 -10.61 -6.98
CA ARG A 131 3.50 -10.54 -5.52
C ARG A 131 3.48 -9.11 -4.98
N CYS A 132 4.02 -8.17 -5.76
CA CYS A 132 4.06 -6.76 -5.40
C CYS A 132 3.45 -5.87 -6.49
N HIS A 133 3.71 -6.15 -7.77
CA HIS A 133 3.38 -5.28 -8.89
C HIS A 133 2.12 -5.73 -9.65
N GLY A 134 0.98 -5.81 -8.99
CA GLY A 134 -0.27 -6.29 -9.60
C GLY A 134 -0.89 -7.45 -8.83
N MET A 135 -0.95 -7.31 -7.51
CA MET A 135 -1.36 -8.39 -6.59
C MET A 135 -2.77 -8.90 -6.83
N HIS A 136 -3.62 -8.07 -7.43
CA HIS A 136 -5.00 -8.42 -7.80
C HIS A 136 -5.17 -8.78 -9.28
N PHE A 137 -4.10 -8.77 -10.09
CA PHE A 137 -4.18 -9.15 -11.51
C PHE A 137 -4.52 -10.63 -11.65
N GLU A 138 -5.44 -10.92 -12.56
CA GLU A 138 -5.97 -12.24 -12.82
C GLU A 138 -5.27 -12.83 -14.06
N GLY A 139 -4.34 -13.76 -13.81
CA GLY A 139 -3.55 -14.39 -14.88
C GLY A 139 -2.08 -14.54 -14.50
N GLY A 140 -1.31 -15.09 -15.44
CA GLY A 140 0.15 -15.12 -15.43
C GLY A 140 0.74 -13.94 -16.19
N ILE A 141 2.06 -13.79 -16.15
CA ILE A 141 2.77 -12.65 -16.74
C ILE A 141 2.55 -12.57 -18.26
N GLY A 142 2.44 -13.72 -18.94
CA GLY A 142 2.14 -13.78 -20.38
C GLY A 142 0.73 -13.33 -20.77
N ASP A 143 -0.20 -13.27 -19.81
CA ASP A 143 -1.54 -12.71 -20.02
C ASP A 143 -1.54 -11.18 -19.89
N LEU A 144 -0.49 -10.61 -19.29
CA LEU A 144 -0.31 -9.17 -19.16
C LEU A 144 0.56 -8.62 -20.28
N ILE A 145 1.69 -9.26 -20.57
CA ILE A 145 2.74 -8.70 -21.44
C ILE A 145 3.36 -9.76 -22.36
N GLN A 146 3.60 -9.37 -23.61
CA GLN A 146 4.30 -10.21 -24.59
C GLN A 146 5.28 -9.37 -25.43
N PRO A 147 6.40 -9.97 -25.89
CA PRO A 147 6.89 -11.31 -25.53
C PRO A 147 7.47 -11.34 -24.10
N VAL A 148 7.43 -12.49 -23.43
CA VAL A 148 8.07 -12.68 -22.11
C VAL A 148 9.54 -13.07 -22.32
N ASN A 149 10.36 -12.09 -22.70
CA ASN A 149 11.80 -12.26 -22.91
C ASN A 149 12.57 -10.98 -22.51
N ARG A 150 13.88 -10.93 -22.78
CA ARG A 150 14.75 -9.75 -22.53
C ARG A 150 15.04 -8.91 -23.78
N GLU A 151 14.44 -9.24 -24.91
CA GLU A 151 14.74 -8.63 -26.22
C GLU A 151 13.69 -7.58 -26.61
N GLY A 152 12.41 -7.82 -26.26
CA GLY A 152 11.30 -6.97 -26.65
C GLY A 152 11.04 -6.98 -28.17
N PRO A 153 10.33 -5.98 -28.70
CA PRO A 153 9.62 -4.94 -27.96
C PRO A 153 8.47 -5.54 -27.14
N TRP A 154 8.36 -5.15 -25.88
CA TRP A 154 7.26 -5.58 -25.02
C TRP A 154 6.02 -4.74 -25.23
N ALA A 155 4.86 -5.39 -25.26
CA ALA A 155 3.56 -4.75 -25.35
C ALA A 155 2.59 -5.41 -24.36
N LEU A 156 1.68 -4.61 -23.80
CA LEU A 156 0.58 -5.15 -23.02
C LEU A 156 -0.33 -5.96 -23.94
N VAL A 157 -0.69 -7.17 -23.51
CA VAL A 157 -1.70 -7.99 -24.20
C VAL A 157 -3.08 -7.34 -24.09
N ARG A 158 -3.31 -6.64 -22.98
CA ARG A 158 -4.56 -5.99 -22.63
C ARG A 158 -4.34 -4.48 -22.49
N GLU A 159 -4.55 -3.77 -23.59
CA GLU A 159 -4.30 -2.32 -23.67
C GLU A 159 -5.15 -1.53 -22.65
N GLU A 160 -6.32 -2.04 -22.27
CA GLU A 160 -7.18 -1.40 -21.27
C GLU A 160 -6.54 -1.32 -19.87
N LEU A 161 -5.42 -2.03 -19.62
CA LEU A 161 -4.69 -1.99 -18.36
C LEU A 161 -3.61 -0.92 -18.31
N LYS A 162 -3.30 -0.27 -19.42
CA LYS A 162 -2.17 0.68 -19.56
C LYS A 162 -2.09 1.70 -18.42
N ASP A 163 -3.19 2.43 -18.20
CA ASP A 163 -3.29 3.49 -17.19
C ASP A 163 -3.86 3.02 -15.85
N VAL A 164 -4.09 1.71 -15.71
CA VAL A 164 -4.66 1.12 -14.50
C VAL A 164 -3.59 1.05 -13.41
N PRO A 165 -3.86 1.51 -12.17
CA PRO A 165 -2.93 1.35 -11.06
C PRO A 165 -2.68 -0.12 -10.72
N ALA A 166 -1.41 -0.50 -10.58
CA ALA A 166 -1.01 -1.86 -10.21
C ALA A 166 -1.11 -2.12 -8.69
N LEU A 167 -1.19 -1.06 -7.89
CA LEU A 167 -1.20 -1.05 -6.43
C LEU A 167 -2.44 -0.30 -5.89
N PRO A 168 -3.65 -0.88 -5.99
CA PRO A 168 -4.87 -0.30 -5.43
C PRO A 168 -4.83 -0.23 -3.89
N CYS A 169 -5.77 0.49 -3.27
CA CYS A 169 -5.82 0.63 -1.80
C CYS A 169 -5.81 -0.72 -1.06
N LEU A 170 -6.49 -1.73 -1.62
CA LEU A 170 -6.59 -3.06 -1.02
C LEU A 170 -5.29 -3.87 -1.07
N SER A 171 -4.25 -3.41 -1.78
CA SER A 171 -2.90 -3.97 -1.66
C SER A 171 -2.32 -3.77 -0.25
N CYS A 172 -2.69 -2.67 0.41
CA CYS A 172 -2.16 -2.24 1.71
C CYS A 172 -3.23 -2.18 2.82
N HIS A 173 -4.50 -2.41 2.48
CA HIS A 173 -5.62 -2.31 3.40
C HIS A 173 -6.56 -3.53 3.33
N SER A 174 -6.99 -4.00 4.50
CA SER A 174 -8.07 -4.95 4.66
C SER A 174 -9.28 -4.27 5.30
N MET A 175 -10.37 -4.18 4.54
CA MET A 175 -11.57 -3.43 4.95
C MET A 175 -12.39 -4.17 6.01
N HIS A 176 -12.39 -5.50 5.95
CA HIS A 176 -13.13 -6.37 6.88
C HIS A 176 -12.28 -6.72 8.13
N ALA A 177 -11.10 -6.12 8.29
CA ALA A 177 -10.28 -6.32 9.48
C ALA A 177 -10.99 -5.82 10.74
N ALA A 178 -10.99 -6.67 11.79
CA ALA A 178 -11.60 -6.33 13.07
C ALA A 178 -10.96 -5.07 13.67
N GLY A 179 -11.80 -4.16 14.18
CA GLY A 179 -11.32 -2.89 14.69
C GLY A 179 -12.41 -1.95 15.20
N GLY A 180 -11.98 -0.86 15.85
CA GLY A 180 -12.86 0.24 16.23
C GLY A 180 -13.14 1.16 15.05
N PRO A 181 -14.38 1.67 14.87
CA PRO A 181 -14.67 2.74 13.93
C PRO A 181 -13.90 3.99 14.33
N LEU A 182 -13.65 4.87 13.37
CA LEU A 182 -13.04 6.15 13.66
C LEU A 182 -13.87 6.90 14.70
N LYS A 183 -13.20 7.31 15.78
CA LYS A 183 -13.82 8.20 16.76
C LYS A 183 -14.10 9.53 16.06
N GLY A 184 -15.28 10.09 16.32
CA GLY A 184 -15.62 11.44 15.87
C GLY A 184 -14.79 12.51 16.58
N HIS A 185 -15.37 13.67 16.80
CA HIS A 185 -14.66 14.78 17.43
C HIS A 185 -14.08 14.42 18.82
N VAL A 186 -12.75 14.49 18.95
CA VAL A 186 -12.04 14.23 20.20
C VAL A 186 -11.99 15.53 21.01
N ARG A 187 -12.73 15.60 22.12
CA ARG A 187 -12.82 16.80 22.99
C ARG A 187 -11.54 17.08 23.81
N LYS A 188 -10.68 16.08 23.99
CA LYS A 188 -9.43 16.19 24.75
C LYS A 188 -8.37 15.28 24.15
N ALA A 189 -7.20 15.83 23.85
CA ALA A 189 -6.06 15.07 23.35
C ALA A 189 -5.70 13.93 24.32
N GLY A 190 -5.43 12.75 23.76
CA GLY A 190 -4.93 11.62 24.52
C GLY A 190 -3.49 11.83 24.97
N ILE A 191 -2.99 10.91 25.80
CA ILE A 191 -1.55 10.81 26.07
C ILE A 191 -0.93 10.09 24.86
N SER A 192 0.01 10.73 24.16
CA SER A 192 0.62 10.22 22.92
C SER A 192 1.12 8.77 23.01
N ARG A 193 1.67 8.34 24.15
CA ARG A 193 2.14 6.96 24.37
C ARG A 193 1.04 5.90 24.32
N LYS A 194 -0.23 6.29 24.49
CA LYS A 194 -1.40 5.41 24.43
C LYS A 194 -2.16 5.56 23.11
N GLU A 195 -1.69 6.41 22.21
CA GLU A 195 -2.30 6.57 20.91
C GLU A 195 -2.00 5.36 20.03
N GLU A 196 -2.98 5.02 19.21
CA GLU A 196 -2.84 3.95 18.24
C GLU A 196 -1.79 4.35 17.20
N ILE A 197 -0.72 3.55 17.10
CA ILE A 197 0.40 3.82 16.18
C ILE A 197 -0.02 3.53 14.73
N ALA A 198 -0.90 2.54 14.54
CA ALA A 198 -1.34 2.04 13.24
C ALA A 198 -2.79 1.57 13.30
N ARG A 199 -3.58 1.85 12.26
CA ARG A 199 -4.98 1.38 12.19
C ARG A 199 -5.05 -0.13 11.96
N PRO A 200 -6.10 -0.82 12.46
CA PRO A 200 -6.24 -2.27 12.28
C PRO A 200 -6.44 -2.70 10.84
N SER A 201 -6.85 -1.77 9.97
CA SER A 201 -7.05 -2.03 8.54
C SER A 201 -5.75 -2.20 7.76
N LEU A 202 -4.58 -1.83 8.30
CA LEU A 202 -3.32 -1.99 7.58
C LEU A 202 -2.95 -3.47 7.45
N ALA A 203 -2.79 -3.92 6.21
CA ALA A 203 -2.50 -5.31 5.86
C ALA A 203 -1.88 -5.41 4.47
N MET A 204 -1.03 -6.39 4.21
CA MET A 204 -0.56 -6.69 2.85
C MET A 204 -1.47 -7.74 2.22
N PHE A 205 -2.01 -7.51 1.02
CA PHE A 205 -2.73 -8.56 0.31
C PHE A 205 -1.77 -9.60 -0.28
N ASP A 206 -1.69 -10.80 0.29
CA ASP A 206 -0.84 -11.85 -0.29
C ASP A 206 -1.57 -12.57 -1.42
N ARG A 207 -1.07 -12.38 -2.65
CA ARG A 207 -1.64 -12.99 -3.86
C ARG A 207 -1.64 -14.53 -3.80
N ARG A 208 -0.69 -15.16 -3.11
CA ARG A 208 -0.59 -16.63 -3.10
C ARG A 208 -1.68 -17.28 -2.26
N SER A 209 -1.96 -16.71 -1.08
CA SER A 209 -3.10 -17.11 -0.24
C SER A 209 -4.41 -16.45 -0.64
N MET A 210 -4.36 -15.41 -1.48
CA MET A 210 -5.49 -14.54 -1.85
C MET A 210 -6.16 -13.92 -0.62
N ALA A 211 -5.36 -13.57 0.39
CA ALA A 211 -5.82 -13.10 1.67
C ALA A 211 -4.94 -11.96 2.21
N PRO A 212 -5.50 -11.03 2.99
CA PRO A 212 -4.72 -10.01 3.67
C PRO A 212 -3.93 -10.61 4.85
N ILE A 213 -2.66 -10.21 4.97
CA ILE A 213 -1.79 -10.45 6.13
C ILE A 213 -1.76 -9.16 6.94
N ALA A 214 -2.23 -9.20 8.18
CA ALA A 214 -2.31 -8.00 9.02
C ALA A 214 -0.92 -7.44 9.33
N LEU A 215 -0.82 -6.12 9.50
CA LEU A 215 0.46 -5.45 9.78
C LEU A 215 1.25 -6.07 10.94
N ARG A 216 0.56 -6.50 12.00
CA ARG A 216 1.18 -7.14 13.18
C ARG A 216 1.91 -8.45 12.86
N ASP A 217 1.56 -9.08 11.76
CA ASP A 217 2.10 -10.37 11.32
C ASP A 217 3.17 -10.20 10.24
N LEU A 218 3.45 -8.95 9.83
CA LEU A 218 4.50 -8.63 8.85
C LEU A 218 5.84 -8.42 9.57
N PRO A 219 6.82 -9.32 9.41
CA PRO A 219 8.10 -9.20 10.08
C PRO A 219 8.95 -8.08 9.47
N LEU A 220 9.81 -7.48 10.29
CA LEU A 220 10.92 -6.68 9.80
C LEU A 220 12.04 -7.60 9.33
N PRO A 221 12.62 -7.39 8.14
CA PRO A 221 13.71 -8.22 7.67
C PRO A 221 14.97 -8.03 8.52
N GLU A 222 15.79 -9.07 8.59
CA GLU A 222 17.18 -8.92 9.00
C GLU A 222 18.01 -8.46 7.81
N VAL A 223 18.64 -7.29 7.94
CA VAL A 223 19.43 -6.67 6.87
C VAL A 223 20.89 -6.62 7.27
N LEU A 224 21.76 -6.97 6.33
CA LEU A 224 23.20 -7.13 6.51
C LEU A 224 23.99 -6.18 5.60
N GLU A 225 25.07 -5.63 6.12
CA GLU A 225 26.16 -5.01 5.36
C GLU A 225 27.39 -5.93 5.48
N GLY A 226 27.57 -6.83 4.51
CA GLY A 226 28.52 -7.92 4.63
C GLY A 226 28.11 -8.86 5.77
N GLU A 227 28.95 -8.96 6.81
CA GLU A 227 28.64 -9.73 8.03
C GLU A 227 27.98 -8.88 9.12
N ARG A 228 27.97 -7.54 8.97
CA ARG A 228 27.44 -6.63 9.99
C ARG A 228 25.93 -6.53 9.88
N ARG A 229 25.22 -6.81 10.98
CA ARG A 229 23.78 -6.52 11.06
C ARG A 229 23.52 -5.01 11.09
N VAL A 230 22.62 -4.55 10.21
CA VAL A 230 22.15 -3.16 10.17
C VAL A 230 21.10 -2.96 11.26
N LYS A 231 21.19 -1.85 11.99
CA LYS A 231 20.18 -1.51 13.00
C LYS A 231 18.89 -1.02 12.33
N MET A 232 17.83 -1.82 12.47
CA MET A 232 16.49 -1.47 12.01
C MET A 232 15.76 -0.58 13.02
N SER A 233 14.87 0.30 12.54
CA SER A 233 13.91 0.99 13.41
C SER A 233 12.95 -0.01 14.06
N PRO A 234 12.48 0.19 15.30
CA PRO A 234 11.46 -0.66 15.92
C PRO A 234 10.03 -0.34 15.45
N ASP A 235 9.82 0.64 14.56
CA ASP A 235 8.50 1.01 14.05
C ASP A 235 7.91 -0.12 13.20
N ALA A 236 6.93 -0.86 13.75
CA ALA A 236 6.33 -2.00 13.07
C ALA A 236 5.63 -1.64 11.74
N ARG A 237 5.24 -0.37 11.53
CA ARG A 237 4.54 0.07 10.31
C ARG A 237 5.36 -0.14 9.04
N GLN A 238 6.69 -0.03 9.15
CA GLN A 238 7.57 -0.23 8.00
C GLN A 238 7.64 -1.70 7.54
N GLY A 239 7.11 -2.66 8.33
CA GLY A 239 6.97 -4.05 7.90
C GLY A 239 6.12 -4.19 6.64
N LEU A 240 5.15 -3.29 6.45
CA LEU A 240 4.39 -3.19 5.20
C LEU A 240 5.26 -2.69 4.03
N CYS A 241 6.08 -1.66 4.26
CA CYS A 241 6.98 -1.11 3.25
C CYS A 241 8.00 -2.16 2.76
N TYR A 242 8.55 -2.94 3.69
CA TYR A 242 9.51 -4.00 3.37
C TYR A 242 8.92 -5.18 2.59
N GLN A 243 7.60 -5.26 2.40
CA GLN A 243 7.06 -6.25 1.46
C GLN A 243 7.44 -5.94 0.00
N CYS A 244 7.76 -4.68 -0.30
CA CYS A 244 8.17 -4.22 -1.64
C CYS A 244 9.61 -3.69 -1.66
N HIS A 245 10.02 -2.95 -0.63
CA HIS A 245 11.28 -2.21 -0.58
C HIS A 245 12.38 -2.89 0.25
N ALA A 246 12.37 -4.22 0.30
CA ALA A 246 13.37 -5.02 1.00
C ALA A 246 14.56 -5.40 0.11
N PRO A 247 15.71 -5.74 0.73
CA PRO A 247 16.77 -6.45 0.02
C PRO A 247 16.29 -7.79 -0.52
N LEU A 248 17.07 -8.32 -1.47
CA LEU A 248 16.87 -9.69 -1.96
C LEU A 248 16.99 -10.71 -0.82
N ALA A 249 16.57 -11.95 -1.07
CA ALA A 249 16.46 -13.02 -0.08
C ALA A 249 17.73 -13.28 0.76
N GLY A 250 18.92 -12.89 0.28
CA GLY A 250 20.17 -12.95 1.03
C GLY A 250 20.34 -11.87 2.12
N GLY A 251 19.40 -10.94 2.25
CA GLY A 251 19.39 -9.89 3.28
C GLY A 251 20.45 -8.81 3.11
N GLN A 252 21.24 -8.84 2.03
CA GLN A 252 22.30 -7.86 1.80
C GLN A 252 21.72 -6.52 1.35
N ILE A 253 22.15 -5.46 2.03
CA ILE A 253 21.79 -4.08 1.71
C ILE A 253 22.21 -3.73 0.28
N LYS A 254 21.53 -2.75 -0.33
CA LYS A 254 21.77 -2.29 -1.72
C LYS A 254 21.50 -3.34 -2.80
N THR A 255 20.60 -4.28 -2.52
CA THR A 255 20.16 -5.29 -3.50
C THR A 255 18.68 -5.15 -3.79
N GLY A 256 18.25 -5.49 -5.01
CA GLY A 256 16.83 -5.37 -5.38
C GLY A 256 16.33 -3.93 -5.31
N ASP A 257 15.18 -3.71 -4.69
CA ASP A 257 14.60 -2.38 -4.41
C ASP A 257 14.74 -1.98 -2.94
N ASP A 258 15.83 -2.42 -2.31
CA ASP A 258 16.12 -2.11 -0.92
C ASP A 258 16.16 -0.60 -0.64
N ARG A 259 15.36 -0.16 0.34
CA ARG A 259 15.34 1.23 0.84
C ARG A 259 15.75 1.32 2.31
N THR A 260 16.40 0.29 2.84
CA THR A 260 16.85 0.25 4.24
C THR A 260 17.77 1.43 4.54
N PRO A 261 17.41 2.30 5.51
CA PRO A 261 18.28 3.39 5.92
C PRO A 261 19.54 2.87 6.62
N MET A 262 20.71 3.36 6.19
CA MET A 262 22.01 3.09 6.82
C MET A 262 22.84 4.37 6.90
N GLY A 263 24.04 4.27 7.48
CA GLY A 263 24.95 5.41 7.60
C GLY A 263 24.36 6.48 8.50
N VAL A 264 24.16 7.70 7.98
CA VAL A 264 23.63 8.82 8.78
C VAL A 264 22.15 8.67 9.13
N HIS A 265 21.43 7.77 8.46
CA HIS A 265 20.01 7.49 8.68
C HIS A 265 19.75 6.11 9.32
N GLU A 266 20.80 5.38 9.73
CA GLU A 266 20.65 4.03 10.30
C GLU A 266 19.74 4.03 11.54
N GLY A 267 18.76 3.11 11.55
CA GLY A 267 17.77 2.98 12.63
C GLY A 267 16.58 3.93 12.55
N LEU A 268 16.46 4.76 11.51
CA LEU A 268 15.25 5.54 11.25
C LEU A 268 14.16 4.71 10.57
N SER A 269 12.90 5.02 10.87
CA SER A 269 11.74 4.44 10.17
C SER A 269 11.62 5.04 8.77
N CYS A 270 11.07 4.30 7.80
CA CYS A 270 10.66 4.86 6.50
C CYS A 270 9.77 6.11 6.69
N LEU A 271 8.90 6.08 7.70
CA LEU A 271 7.97 7.17 8.04
C LEU A 271 8.63 8.36 8.76
N ALA A 272 9.92 8.29 9.06
CA ALA A 272 10.67 9.47 9.51
C ALA A 272 10.94 10.43 8.34
N CYS A 273 11.08 9.88 7.12
CA CYS A 273 11.40 10.65 5.93
C CYS A 273 10.21 10.77 4.97
N HIS A 274 9.43 9.70 4.80
CA HIS A 274 8.31 9.64 3.85
C HIS A 274 6.97 9.87 4.55
N ASP A 275 6.08 10.65 3.94
CA ASP A 275 4.67 10.64 4.31
C ASP A 275 3.98 9.32 3.89
N HIS A 276 2.77 9.10 4.40
CA HIS A 276 2.05 7.83 4.27
C HIS A 276 1.70 7.48 2.82
N HIS A 277 0.70 8.14 2.22
CA HIS A 277 0.16 7.74 0.92
C HIS A 277 0.88 8.37 -0.28
N ARG A 278 1.44 9.58 -0.11
CA ARG A 278 2.09 10.33 -1.21
C ARG A 278 3.55 9.92 -1.39
N GLY A 279 4.17 9.31 -0.38
CA GLY A 279 5.58 8.96 -0.32
C GLY A 279 6.52 10.16 -0.34
N THR A 280 6.05 11.39 -0.10
CA THR A 280 6.92 12.58 -0.27
C THR A 280 7.85 12.80 0.90
N THR A 281 9.05 13.31 0.61
CA THR A 281 10.13 13.49 1.58
C THR A 281 10.49 14.94 1.86
N ARG A 282 10.09 15.88 1.01
CA ARG A 282 10.65 17.25 1.04
C ARG A 282 10.52 17.93 2.41
N THR A 283 9.39 17.77 3.10
CA THR A 283 9.17 18.45 4.38
C THR A 283 9.93 17.80 5.55
N SER A 284 10.36 16.54 5.42
CA SER A 284 10.95 15.80 6.55
C SER A 284 12.37 16.24 6.88
N CYS A 285 13.16 16.66 5.89
CA CYS A 285 14.54 17.13 6.08
C CYS A 285 14.62 18.22 7.15
N SER A 286 13.77 19.25 7.04
CA SER A 286 13.70 20.39 7.97
C SER A 286 13.29 20.04 9.40
N THR A 287 12.64 18.88 9.60
CA THR A 287 12.23 18.43 10.95
C THR A 287 13.44 18.00 11.78
N CYS A 288 14.50 17.52 11.11
CA CYS A 288 15.73 17.05 11.73
C CYS A 288 16.89 18.02 11.49
N HIS A 289 16.98 18.63 10.32
CA HIS A 289 18.09 19.50 9.92
C HIS A 289 17.69 20.98 10.00
N PRO A 290 18.59 21.86 10.49
CA PRO A 290 19.98 21.56 10.87
C PRO A 290 20.13 21.03 12.31
N ARG A 291 19.04 20.90 13.09
CA ARG A 291 19.08 20.61 14.53
C ARG A 291 19.91 19.38 14.92
N LEU A 292 19.81 18.31 14.15
CA LEU A 292 20.50 17.03 14.34
C LEU A 292 21.72 16.88 13.41
N SER A 293 21.96 17.87 12.54
CA SER A 293 23.13 17.90 11.66
C SER A 293 24.38 18.23 12.46
N ASN A 294 25.39 17.37 12.36
CA ASN A 294 26.69 17.64 13.00
C ASN A 294 27.63 18.46 12.11
N CYS A 295 27.37 18.54 10.79
CA CYS A 295 28.25 19.21 9.83
C CYS A 295 27.85 20.67 9.54
N GLY A 296 26.61 21.06 9.85
CA GLY A 296 26.11 22.42 9.60
C GLY A 296 25.91 22.75 8.11
N LEU A 297 25.90 21.75 7.23
CA LEU A 297 25.55 21.90 5.82
C LEU A 297 24.03 21.90 5.64
N ASP A 298 23.58 22.56 4.58
CA ASP A 298 22.23 22.41 4.08
C ASP A 298 22.11 21.07 3.36
N VAL A 299 21.42 20.12 4.00
CA VAL A 299 21.32 18.74 3.52
C VAL A 299 20.50 18.60 2.25
N GLU A 300 19.62 19.56 1.94
CA GLU A 300 18.80 19.50 0.72
C GLU A 300 19.62 19.78 -0.54
N THR A 301 20.78 20.43 -0.40
CA THR A 301 21.68 20.76 -1.51
C THR A 301 22.91 19.85 -1.58
N MET A 302 23.06 18.93 -0.63
CA MET A 302 24.16 17.96 -0.64
C MET A 302 24.04 17.02 -1.84
N ASP A 303 25.19 16.63 -2.39
CA ASP A 303 25.30 15.66 -3.48
C ASP A 303 24.79 14.30 -3.02
N THR A 304 23.47 14.11 -3.14
CA THR A 304 22.75 12.88 -2.82
C THR A 304 21.60 12.67 -3.80
N THR A 305 21.04 11.47 -3.81
CA THR A 305 19.86 11.14 -4.62
C THR A 305 18.60 11.92 -4.25
N PHE A 306 18.60 12.67 -3.14
CA PHE A 306 17.53 13.62 -2.84
C PHE A 306 17.60 14.85 -3.76
N ALA A 307 18.80 15.40 -3.97
CA ALA A 307 19.01 16.59 -4.79
C ALA A 307 19.06 16.25 -6.30
N SER A 308 19.69 15.13 -6.67
CA SER A 308 19.81 14.67 -8.06
C SER A 308 19.75 13.15 -8.14
N LYS A 309 18.86 12.60 -8.96
CA LYS A 309 18.70 11.14 -9.13
C LYS A 309 19.96 10.46 -9.68
N GLU A 310 20.82 11.22 -10.33
CA GLU A 310 22.07 10.81 -10.95
C GLU A 310 23.25 10.79 -9.96
N SER A 311 23.05 11.31 -8.74
CA SER A 311 24.07 11.31 -7.70
C SER A 311 24.53 9.89 -7.36
N LYS A 312 25.83 9.74 -7.13
CA LYS A 312 26.44 8.48 -6.67
C LYS A 312 26.15 8.18 -5.20
N HIS A 313 25.70 9.19 -4.44
CA HIS A 313 25.43 9.04 -3.01
C HIS A 313 23.93 8.83 -2.77
N ASN A 314 23.52 7.58 -2.63
CA ASN A 314 22.12 7.27 -2.33
C ASN A 314 21.74 7.80 -0.94
N ILE A 315 20.66 8.59 -0.85
CA ILE A 315 20.16 9.19 0.40
C ILE A 315 19.82 8.15 1.49
N HIS A 316 19.43 6.94 1.09
CA HIS A 316 19.15 5.84 2.03
C HIS A 316 20.44 5.31 2.66
N TRP A 317 21.58 5.48 2.00
CA TRP A 317 22.82 4.79 2.35
C TRP A 317 24.03 5.67 2.61
N VAL A 318 23.86 6.99 2.50
CA VAL A 318 24.93 7.95 2.63
C VAL A 318 25.56 7.91 4.02
N LYS A 319 26.88 7.92 4.05
CA LYS A 319 27.72 7.96 5.25
C LYS A 319 28.38 9.33 5.35
N CYS A 320 28.80 9.72 6.55
CA CYS A 320 29.56 10.96 6.73
C CYS A 320 30.83 11.00 5.85
N ALA A 321 31.51 9.86 5.66
CA ALA A 321 32.73 9.78 4.85
C ALA A 321 32.49 10.04 3.36
N ASP A 322 31.28 9.76 2.86
CA ASP A 322 30.92 9.98 1.45
C ASP A 322 30.94 11.47 1.11
N CYS A 323 30.49 12.31 2.04
CA CYS A 323 30.48 13.77 1.88
C CYS A 323 31.71 14.46 2.50
N HIS A 324 32.49 13.73 3.32
CA HIS A 324 33.68 14.24 4.02
C HIS A 324 34.93 13.40 3.74
N PRO A 325 35.43 13.38 2.49
CA PRO A 325 36.57 12.55 2.10
C PRO A 325 37.89 12.96 2.80
N LYS A 326 37.95 14.17 3.35
CA LYS A 326 39.10 14.70 4.10
C LYS A 326 38.97 14.53 5.63
N GLY A 327 37.95 13.81 6.10
CA GLY A 327 37.68 13.57 7.51
C GLY A 327 36.37 14.18 7.97
N VAL A 328 35.63 13.41 8.78
CA VAL A 328 34.33 13.81 9.34
C VAL A 328 34.54 14.90 10.39
N PRO A 329 33.85 16.06 10.30
CA PRO A 329 33.96 17.10 11.29
C PRO A 329 33.61 16.59 12.70
N PRO A 330 34.31 17.06 13.75
CA PRO A 330 33.96 16.71 15.11
C PRO A 330 32.55 17.20 15.41
N LYS A 331 31.79 16.41 16.16
CA LYS A 331 30.44 16.77 16.60
C LYS A 331 30.51 18.11 17.33
N ARG A 332 29.78 19.13 16.86
CA ARG A 332 29.67 20.41 17.59
C ARG A 332 29.19 20.08 19.01
N GLY A 333 30.04 20.35 19.99
CA GLY A 333 29.72 20.09 21.39
C GLY A 333 28.38 20.75 21.72
N VAL A 334 27.53 20.04 22.46
CA VAL A 334 26.33 20.62 23.06
C VAL A 334 26.84 21.72 23.98
N GLY A 335 26.86 22.95 23.48
CA GLY A 335 27.03 24.13 24.31
C GLY A 335 25.88 24.08 25.29
N ILE A 336 26.18 23.74 26.54
CA ILE A 336 25.31 24.00 27.67
C ILE A 336 25.13 25.52 27.64
N SER A 337 24.06 25.96 27.00
CA SER A 337 23.56 27.32 27.12
C SER A 337 23.21 27.45 28.60
N SER A 338 24.14 28.04 29.35
CA SER A 338 23.88 28.55 30.68
C SER A 338 22.78 29.59 30.52
N ARG A 339 21.54 29.15 30.70
CA ARG A 339 20.41 30.06 30.92
C ARG A 339 20.79 30.89 32.13
N ARG A 340 21.15 32.16 31.90
CA ARG A 340 21.07 33.17 32.95
C ARG A 340 19.62 33.18 33.44
N PRO A 341 19.37 33.14 34.76
CA PRO A 341 18.05 33.47 35.25
C PRO A 341 17.74 34.92 34.86
N VAL A 342 16.59 35.13 34.24
CA VAL A 342 16.02 36.45 33.98
C VAL A 342 15.46 36.96 35.32
N PRO A 343 15.66 38.25 35.67
CA PRO A 343 15.18 38.85 36.92
C PRO A 343 13.66 38.79 37.08
#